data_AF-A0A0C2CRX8-F1
#
_entry.id   AF-A0A0C2CRX8-F1
#
_cell.length_a   1.000
_cell.length_b   1.000
_cell.length_c   1.000
_cell.angle_alpha   90.00
_cell.angle_beta   90.00
_cell.angle_gamma   90.00
#
_symmetry.space_group_name_H-M   'P 1'
#
loop_
_entity.id
_entity.type
_entity.pdbx_description
1 polymer ?
#
loop_
_entity_poly.entity_id
_entity_poly.type
_entity_poly.pdbx_seq_one_letter_code
_entity_poly.pdbx_strand_id
1 'polypeptide(L)' 'MSPDDSLQEFLDWSRKNGILFDGLEIRSSESSGNGIFATRSFRTDEKFIRLPESLMITAGKIADMEKYAKLLHDTR' A
#
# COMPACT_ATOMS: atom_id res chain seq x y z
N MET A 1 17.73 -12.66 -2.64
CA MET A 1 16.60 -12.40 -1.72
C MET A 1 15.63 -13.54 -1.91
N SER A 2 15.25 -14.20 -0.82
CA SER A 2 14.13 -15.12 -0.82
C SER A 2 12.83 -14.30 -1.01
N PRO A 3 11.75 -14.89 -1.55
CA PRO A 3 10.44 -14.22 -1.61
C PRO A 3 9.95 -13.73 -0.23
N ASP A 4 10.37 -14.40 0.84
CA ASP A 4 10.02 -14.07 2.21
C ASP A 4 10.75 -12.82 2.72
N ASP A 5 11.98 -12.57 2.24
CA ASP A 5 12.76 -11.37 2.58
C ASP A 5 12.05 -10.10 2.10
N SER A 6 11.49 -10.13 0.88
CA SER A 6 10.78 -8.99 0.28
C SER A 6 9.44 -8.69 0.95
N LEU A 7 8.74 -9.71 1.47
CA LEU A 7 7.51 -9.53 2.22
C LEU A 7 7.77 -8.88 3.58
N GLN A 8 8.80 -9.35 4.30
CA GLN A 8 9.17 -8.78 5.58
C GLN A 8 9.61 -7.31 5.44
N GLU A 9 10.42 -6.99 4.43
CA GLU A 9 10.80 -5.60 4.11
C GLU A 9 9.57 -4.72 3.83
N PHE A 10 8.59 -5.24 3.09
CA PHE A 10 7.33 -4.52 2.82
C PHE A 10 6.53 -4.25 4.10
N LEU A 11 6.44 -5.23 5.01
CA LEU A 11 5.75 -5.08 6.28
C LEU A 11 6.43 -4.04 7.18
N ASP A 12 7.75 -4.05 7.23
CA ASP A 12 8.51 -3.08 8.02
C ASP A 12 8.43 -1.67 7.42
N TRP A 13 8.49 -1.55 6.10
CA TRP A 13 8.22 -0.31 5.40
C TRP A 13 6.81 0.20 5.69
N SER A 14 5.80 -0.67 5.68
CA SER A 14 4.40 -0.29 5.94
C SER A 14 4.22 0.30 7.34
N ARG A 15 4.78 -0.35 8.36
CA ARG A 15 4.76 0.15 9.74
C ARG A 15 5.48 1.49 9.87
N LYS A 16 6.67 1.62 9.28
CA LYS A 16 7.47 2.85 9.28
C LYS A 16 6.73 4.04 8.66
N ASN A 17 5.88 3.79 7.66
CA ASN A 17 5.11 4.82 6.96
C ASN A 17 3.71 5.04 7.54
N GLY A 18 3.37 4.47 8.70
CA GLY A 18 2.11 4.74 9.39
C GLY A 18 0.90 4.04 8.77
N ILE A 19 1.11 2.92 8.07
CA ILE A 19 0.02 2.07 7.59
C ILE A 19 -0.48 1.23 8.77
N LEU A 20 -1.80 1.31 9.03
CA LEU A 20 -2.45 0.60 10.14
C LEU A 20 -3.29 -0.56 9.60
N PHE A 21 -3.03 -1.76 10.12
CA PHE A 21 -3.68 -3.02 9.72
C PHE A 21 -3.83 -3.97 10.91
N ASP A 22 -4.22 -3.45 12.07
CA ASP A 22 -4.41 -4.26 13.28
C ASP A 22 -5.49 -5.34 13.08
N GLY A 23 -5.20 -6.55 13.55
CA GLY A 23 -6.03 -7.72 13.31
C GLY A 23 -5.88 -8.35 11.92
N LEU A 24 -4.86 -7.94 11.14
CA LEU A 24 -4.55 -8.52 9.83
C LEU A 24 -3.12 -9.05 9.76
N GLU A 25 -2.93 -10.06 8.92
CA GLU A 25 -1.62 -10.56 8.49
C GLU A 25 -1.54 -10.55 6.96
N ILE A 26 -0.36 -10.24 6.42
CA ILE A 26 -0.07 -10.37 4.99
C ILE A 26 0.84 -11.58 4.85
N ARG A 27 0.40 -12.58 4.07
CA ARG A 27 1.18 -13.81 3.83
C ARG A 27 0.91 -14.37 2.44
N SER A 28 1.82 -15.21 1.98
CA SER A 28 1.67 -16.01 0.77
C SER A 28 0.63 -17.12 0.95
N SER A 29 -0.17 -17.36 -0.07
CA SER A 29 -1.09 -18.50 -0.20
C SER A 29 -0.88 -19.19 -1.52
N GLU A 30 -0.85 -20.52 -1.50
CA GLU A 30 -0.70 -21.34 -2.70
C GLU A 30 -1.83 -21.13 -3.72
N SER A 31 -3.02 -20.75 -3.24
CA SER A 31 -4.23 -20.63 -4.07
C SER A 31 -4.41 -19.25 -4.72
N SER A 32 -3.78 -18.20 -4.20
CA SER A 32 -4.07 -16.81 -4.59
C SER A 32 -2.84 -15.89 -4.60
N GLY A 33 -1.64 -16.43 -4.35
CA GLY A 33 -0.45 -15.62 -4.12
C GLY A 33 -0.52 -14.89 -2.78
N ASN A 34 0.04 -13.69 -2.70
CA ASN A 34 0.04 -12.90 -1.47
C ASN A 34 -1.35 -12.34 -1.17
N GLY A 35 -1.82 -12.53 0.05
CA GLY A 35 -3.14 -12.09 0.48
C GLY A 35 -3.14 -11.46 1.87
N ILE A 36 -4.28 -10.86 2.23
CA ILE A 36 -4.56 -10.29 3.54
C ILE A 36 -5.50 -11.24 4.27
N PHE A 37 -5.14 -11.63 5.48
CA PHE A 37 -5.91 -12.57 6.30
C PHE A 37 -6.24 -11.95 7.64
N ALA A 38 -7.44 -12.25 8.14
CA ALA A 38 -7.90 -11.79 9.44
C ALA A 38 -7.29 -12.66 10.55
N THR A 39 -6.69 -12.03 11.56
CA THR A 39 -6.22 -12.69 12.78
C THR A 39 -7.23 -12.57 13.93
N ARG A 40 -8.31 -11.82 13.71
CA ARG A 40 -9.46 -11.68 14.60
C ARG A 40 -10.75 -11.46 13.81
N SER A 41 -11.88 -11.54 14.49
CA SER A 41 -13.16 -11.13 13.91
C SER A 41 -13.26 -9.61 13.78
N PHE A 42 -13.90 -9.15 12.70
CA PHE A 42 -14.24 -7.75 12.45
C PHE A 42 -15.75 -7.59 12.43
N ARG A 43 -16.24 -6.42 12.87
CA ARG A 43 -17.65 -6.06 12.69
C ARG A 43 -17.90 -5.62 11.25
N THR A 44 -19.13 -5.76 10.80
CA THR A 44 -19.59 -5.11 9.57
C THR A 44 -19.30 -3.61 9.65
N ASP A 45 -18.78 -3.05 8.56
CA ASP A 45 -18.38 -1.65 8.40
C ASP A 45 -17.20 -1.15 9.26
N GLU A 46 -16.57 -2.04 10.04
CA GLU A 46 -15.33 -1.71 10.75
C GLU A 46 -14.24 -1.30 9.76
N LYS A 47 -13.54 -0.19 10.03
CA LYS A 47 -12.40 0.24 9.23
C LYS A 47 -11.14 -0.39 9.81
N PHE A 48 -10.59 -1.38 9.10
CA PHE A 48 -9.47 -2.18 9.59
C PHE A 48 -8.17 -2.02 8.76
N ILE A 49 -8.22 -1.32 7.63
CA ILE A 49 -7.03 -0.88 6.88
C ILE A 49 -7.10 0.63 6.71
N ARG A 50 -6.03 1.32 7.06
CA ARG A 50 -5.89 2.76 6.83
C ARG A 50 -4.53 3.07 6.21
N LEU A 51 -4.57 3.73 5.06
CA LEU A 51 -3.39 4.13 4.28
C LEU A 51 -3.28 5.66 4.27
N PRO A 52 -2.10 6.23 4.58
CA PRO A 52 -1.84 7.64 4.33
C PRO A 52 -1.92 7.95 2.83
N GLU A 53 -2.64 9.02 2.47
CA GLU A 53 -2.74 9.44 1.07
C GLU A 53 -1.36 9.71 0.48
N SER A 54 -0.41 10.22 1.25
CA SER A 54 0.97 10.51 0.81
C SER A 54 1.66 9.30 0.15
N LEU A 55 1.32 8.07 0.55
CA LEU A 55 1.91 6.84 0.01
C LEU A 55 1.27 6.40 -1.31
N MET A 56 0.11 6.96 -1.68
CA MET A 56 -0.56 6.62 -2.93
C MET A 56 0.21 7.19 -4.11
N ILE A 57 0.47 6.36 -5.12
CA ILE A 57 0.92 6.81 -6.43
C ILE A 57 -0.33 7.00 -7.27
N THR A 58 -0.60 8.24 -7.69
CA THR A 58 -1.78 8.60 -8.50
C THR A 58 -1.34 9.35 -9.75
N ALA A 59 -2.13 9.27 -10.82
CA ALA A 59 -1.84 10.00 -12.05
C ALA A 59 -1.72 11.52 -11.82
N GLY A 60 -2.58 12.09 -10.96
CA GLY A 60 -2.50 13.50 -10.56
C GLY A 60 -1.17 13.85 -9.90
N LYS A 61 -0.75 13.05 -8.90
CA LYS A 61 0.55 13.27 -8.23
C LYS A 61 1.73 13.19 -9.19
N ILE A 62 1.67 12.30 -10.19
CA ILE A 62 2.72 12.21 -11.22
C ILE A 62 2.69 13.43 -12.13
N ALA A 63 1.50 13.86 -12.59
CA ALA A 63 1.33 15.07 -13.41
C ALA A 63 1.89 16.32 -12.72
N ASP A 64 1.73 16.41 -11.39
CA ASP A 64 2.18 17.54 -10.58
C ASP A 64 3.70 17.53 -10.29
N MET A 65 4.43 16.45 -10.62
CA MET A 65 5.88 16.46 -10.46
C MET A 65 6.53 17.44 -11.43
N GLU A 66 7.53 18.19 -10.98
CA GLU A 66 8.19 19.26 -11.77
C GLU A 66 8.64 18.80 -13.17
N LYS A 67 9.12 17.55 -13.27
CA LYS A 67 9.53 16.93 -14.54
C LYS A 67 8.40 16.84 -15.56
N TYR A 68 7.17 16.56 -15.11
CA TYR A 68 6.01 16.27 -15.96
C TYR A 68 5.07 17.48 -16.08
N ALA A 69 5.03 18.35 -15.08
CA ALA A 69 4.22 19.57 -15.09
C ALA A 69 4.55 20.44 -16.31
N LYS A 70 5.84 20.62 -16.64
CA LYS A 70 6.28 21.43 -17.79
C LYS A 70 5.72 20.89 -19.12
N LEU A 71 5.73 19.57 -19.31
CA LEU A 71 5.18 18.94 -20.52
C LEU A 71 3.66 19.14 -20.65
N LEU A 72 2.94 19.13 -19.53
CA LEU A 72 1.49 19.28 -19.52
C LEU A 72 1.02 20.73 -19.65
N HIS A 73 1.81 21.70 -19.18
CA HIS A 73 1.50 23.12 -19.31
C HIS A 73 1.77 23.67 -20.72
N ASP A 74 2.78 23.16 -21.44
CA ASP A 74 3.09 23.59 -22.81
C ASP A 74 2.08 23.08 -23.87
N THR A 75 1.17 22.19 -23.48
CA THR A 75 0.16 21.59 -24.37
C THR A 75 -1.23 22.23 -24.23
N ARG A 76 -1.35 23.34 -23.49
CA ARG A 76 -2.58 24.14 -23.34
C ARG A 76 -2.45 25.49 -24.02
#